data_AF-A0A167IR36-F1
#
_entry.id   AF-A0A167IR36-F1
#
_cell.length_a   1.000
_cell.length_b   1.000
_cell.length_c   1.000
_cell.angle_alpha   90.00
_cell.angle_beta   90.00
_cell.angle_gamma   90.00
#
_symmetry.space_group_name_H-M   'P 1'
#
loop_
_entity.id
_entity.type
_entity.pdbx_description
1 polymer ?
#
loop_
_entity_poly.entity_id
_entity_poly.type
_entity_poly.pdbx_seq_one_letter_code
_entity_poly.pdbx_strand_id
1 'polypeptide(L)'
;MSENKKTWQKQEKAVRATQLAFDLSSEVQKFIKKNAIDEELTPSDMIRRILGLEIKSKKTRQRLSFNLSDEEIGLLAQRFDIPDGDKRMVKQKVADLLIQHVKDSK
;
A
#
# COMPACT_ATOMS: atom_id res chain seq x y z
N MET A 1 -26.02 31.60 26.74
CA MET A 1 -26.37 31.42 25.31
C MET A 1 -25.41 32.23 24.43
N SER A 2 -24.20 31.74 24.11
CA SER A 2 -23.35 32.39 23.07
C SER A 2 -22.14 31.57 22.58
N GLU A 3 -21.72 30.49 23.25
CA GLU A 3 -20.47 29.83 22.83
C GLU A 3 -20.64 28.83 21.67
N ASN A 4 -21.84 28.30 21.46
CA ASN A 4 -22.04 27.28 20.42
C ASN A 4 -21.99 27.83 18.99
N LYS A 5 -22.21 29.13 18.73
CA LYS A 5 -22.30 29.63 17.34
C LYS A 5 -20.93 29.83 16.66
N LYS A 6 -19.86 30.01 17.45
CA LYS A 6 -18.49 30.25 16.94
C LYS A 6 -17.82 28.97 16.40
N THR A 7 -18.16 27.81 16.94
CA THR A 7 -17.63 26.50 16.50
C THR A 7 -18.17 26.07 15.14
N TRP A 8 -19.40 26.47 14.79
CA TRP A 8 -20.02 26.15 13.49
C TRP A 8 -19.42 26.95 12.31
N GLN A 9 -19.08 28.23 12.50
CA GLN A 9 -18.51 29.05 11.41
C GLN A 9 -17.09 28.62 10.99
N LYS A 10 -16.32 27.97 11.88
CA LYS A 10 -15.01 27.40 11.53
C LYS A 10 -15.12 26.09 10.73
N GLN A 11 -16.27 25.42 10.77
CA GLN A 11 -16.51 24.18 10.00
C GLN A 11 -16.92 24.45 8.54
N GLU A 12 -17.41 25.64 8.21
CA GLU A 12 -17.80 26.01 6.84
C GLU A 12 -16.62 26.17 5.86
N LYS A 13 -15.38 26.31 6.35
CA LYS A 13 -14.18 26.45 5.51
C LYS A 13 -13.34 25.18 5.37
N ALA A 14 -13.92 24.01 5.64
CA ALA A 14 -13.38 22.77 5.09
C ALA A 14 -13.74 22.72 3.59
N VAL A 15 -12.99 23.45 2.76
CA VAL A 15 -13.08 23.35 1.30
C VAL A 15 -12.81 21.88 0.95
N ARG A 16 -13.87 21.12 0.67
CA ARG A 16 -13.74 19.72 0.26
C ARG A 16 -12.90 19.70 -1.02
N ALA A 17 -11.87 18.85 -1.03
CA ALA A 17 -11.06 18.69 -2.22
C ALA A 17 -11.93 18.16 -3.37
N THR A 18 -11.89 18.83 -4.53
CA THR A 18 -12.50 18.32 -5.75
C THR A 18 -11.70 17.12 -6.24
N GLN A 19 -12.34 15.97 -6.37
CA GLN A 19 -11.72 14.79 -6.97
C GLN A 19 -11.76 14.89 -8.49
N LEU A 20 -10.61 14.72 -9.14
CA LEU A 20 -10.50 14.64 -10.59
C LEU A 20 -10.26 13.19 -10.99
N ALA A 21 -11.11 12.68 -11.88
CA ALA A 21 -10.97 11.36 -12.47
C ALA A 21 -10.59 11.52 -13.95
N PHE A 22 -9.66 10.69 -14.41
CA PHE A 22 -9.15 10.70 -15.78
C PHE A 22 -9.30 9.31 -16.38
N ASP A 23 -9.58 9.25 -17.68
CA ASP A 23 -9.40 8.04 -18.46
C ASP A 23 -8.01 8.09 -19.11
N LEU A 24 -7.14 7.18 -18.71
CA LEU A 24 -5.73 7.13 -19.10
C LEU A 24 -5.40 5.75 -19.63
N SER A 25 -4.50 5.68 -20.61
CA SER A 25 -4.01 4.40 -21.12
C SER A 25 -3.39 3.56 -19.99
N SER A 26 -3.47 2.24 -20.14
CA SER A 26 -2.92 1.31 -19.14
C SER A 26 -1.41 1.49 -18.92
N GLU A 27 -0.69 1.89 -19.97
CA GLU A 27 0.74 2.19 -19.92
C GLU A 27 1.03 3.39 -19.01
N VAL A 28 0.32 4.50 -19.19
CA VAL A 28 0.48 5.71 -18.36
C VAL A 28 0.15 5.40 -16.90
N GLN A 29 -0.93 4.66 -16.65
CA GLN A 29 -1.30 4.27 -15.28
C GLN A 29 -0.23 3.40 -14.62
N LYS A 30 0.33 2.42 -15.34
CA LYS A 30 1.40 1.55 -14.84
C LYS A 30 2.66 2.34 -14.53
N PHE A 31 3.05 3.24 -15.42
CA PHE A 31 4.23 4.08 -15.24
C PHE A 31 4.12 4.94 -13.97
N ILE A 32 3.02 5.68 -13.80
CA ILE A 32 2.80 6.53 -12.61
C ILE A 32 2.79 5.68 -11.33
N LYS A 33 2.09 4.54 -11.33
CA LYS A 33 2.01 3.66 -10.15
C LYS A 33 3.36 3.06 -9.79
N LYS A 34 4.17 2.66 -10.78
CA LYS A 34 5.50 2.12 -10.56
C LYS A 34 6.43 3.18 -9.94
N ASN A 35 6.49 4.38 -10.51
CA ASN A 35 7.30 5.46 -9.94
C ASN A 35 6.85 5.83 -8.53
N ALA A 36 5.54 5.83 -8.27
CA ALA A 36 5.03 6.06 -6.92
C ALA A 36 5.55 5.01 -5.93
N ILE A 37 5.57 3.74 -6.32
CA ILE A 37 6.14 2.66 -5.50
C ILE A 37 7.64 2.88 -5.27
N ASP A 38 8.40 3.15 -6.34
CA ASP A 38 9.85 3.35 -6.30
C ASP A 38 10.26 4.54 -5.42
N GLU A 39 9.46 5.61 -5.42
CA GLU A 39 9.70 6.83 -4.64
C GLU A 39 9.00 6.84 -3.26
N GLU A 40 8.44 5.70 -2.83
CA GLU A 40 7.71 5.55 -1.55
C GLU A 40 6.55 6.55 -1.38
N LEU A 41 5.86 6.86 -2.48
CA LEU A 41 4.70 7.74 -2.54
C LEU A 41 3.40 6.97 -2.82
N THR A 42 2.27 7.61 -2.52
CA THR A 42 0.99 7.20 -3.07
C THR A 42 0.88 7.66 -4.53
N PRO A 43 0.07 7.00 -5.38
CA PRO A 43 -0.19 7.50 -6.74
C PRO A 43 -0.73 8.94 -6.76
N SER A 44 -1.53 9.33 -5.77
CA SER A 44 -2.05 10.70 -5.63
C SER A 44 -0.92 11.71 -5.36
N ASP A 45 0.02 11.37 -4.46
CA ASP A 45 1.17 12.23 -4.19
C ASP A 45 2.16 12.28 -5.36
N MET A 46 2.28 11.19 -6.12
CA MET A 46 3.05 11.20 -7.37
C MET A 46 2.44 12.17 -8.39
N ILE A 47 1.11 12.15 -8.56
CA ILE A 47 0.41 13.13 -9.41
C ILE A 47 0.64 14.56 -8.88
N ARG A 48 0.57 14.79 -7.56
CA ARG A 48 0.89 16.10 -6.96
C ARG A 48 2.31 16.54 -7.29
N ARG A 49 3.29 15.65 -7.16
CA ARG A 49 4.70 15.92 -7.49
C ARG A 49 4.86 16.31 -8.96
N ILE A 50 4.26 15.56 -9.89
CA ILE A 50 4.28 15.87 -11.33
C ILE A 50 3.68 17.25 -11.63
N LEU A 51 2.62 17.63 -10.91
CA LEU A 51 1.97 18.94 -11.02
C LEU A 51 2.68 20.06 -10.25
N GLY A 52 3.81 19.80 -9.59
CA GLY A 52 4.53 20.78 -8.78
C GLY A 52 3.78 21.21 -7.51
N LEU A 53 2.85 20.38 -7.02
CA LEU A 53 2.05 20.63 -5.82
C LEU A 53 2.70 20.03 -4.57
N GLU A 54 2.34 20.58 -3.41
CA GLU A 54 2.76 20.05 -2.11
C GLU A 54 2.27 18.60 -1.92
N ILE A 55 3.21 17.75 -1.49
CA ILE A 55 2.98 16.36 -1.12
C ILE A 55 2.51 16.33 0.33
N LYS A 56 1.35 15.71 0.56
CA LYS A 56 0.69 15.78 1.86
C LYS A 56 1.05 14.62 2.77
N SER A 57 1.38 13.47 2.18
CA SER A 57 1.62 12.24 2.92
C SER A 57 3.08 12.13 3.35
N LYS A 58 3.30 11.52 4.52
CA LYS A 58 4.62 10.96 4.85
C LYS A 58 4.94 9.81 3.90
N LYS A 59 6.23 9.43 3.83
CA LYS A 59 6.69 8.23 3.10
C LYS A 59 5.77 7.04 3.35
N THR A 60 5.30 6.43 2.26
CA THR A 60 4.39 5.28 2.28
C THR A 60 5.19 4.01 2.45
N ARG A 61 4.95 3.28 3.55
CA ARG A 61 5.58 1.97 3.76
C ARG A 61 4.94 0.94 2.84
N GLN A 62 5.71 0.45 1.87
CA GLN A 62 5.29 -0.66 1.02
C GLN A 62 5.18 -1.93 1.86
N ARG A 63 4.06 -2.65 1.73
CA ARG A 63 3.79 -3.90 2.44
C ARG A 63 3.34 -4.97 1.46
N LEU A 64 3.94 -6.14 1.58
CA LEU A 64 3.47 -7.36 0.93
C LEU A 64 2.75 -8.19 1.98
N SER A 65 1.47 -8.48 1.74
CA SER A 65 0.65 -9.35 2.59
C SER A 65 -0.35 -10.07 1.71
N PHE A 66 -0.58 -11.33 2.03
CA PHE A 66 -1.66 -12.13 1.45
C PHE A 66 -2.22 -13.02 2.55
N ASN A 67 -3.45 -13.50 2.34
CA ASN A 67 -4.13 -14.33 3.31
C ASN A 67 -3.90 -15.80 2.95
N LEU A 68 -3.82 -16.63 4.00
CA LEU A 68 -3.75 -18.08 3.90
C LEU A 68 -4.83 -18.67 4.80
N SER A 69 -5.54 -19.68 4.31
CA SER A 69 -6.38 -20.54 5.12
C SER A 69 -5.53 -21.48 5.98
N ASP A 70 -6.13 -22.10 7.00
CA ASP A 70 -5.43 -23.09 7.82
C ASP A 70 -5.00 -24.33 7.00
N GLU A 71 -5.78 -24.70 5.98
CA GLU A 71 -5.44 -25.76 5.04
C GLU A 71 -4.19 -25.41 4.21
N GLU A 72 -4.14 -24.19 3.65
CA GLU A 72 -2.99 -23.73 2.88
C GLU A 72 -1.72 -23.61 3.74
N ILE A 73 -1.87 -23.21 5.01
CA ILE A 73 -0.77 -23.23 5.97
C ILE A 73 -0.28 -24.66 6.19
N GLY A 74 -1.17 -25.64 6.33
CA GLY A 74 -0.82 -27.05 6.45
C GLY A 74 -0.07 -27.59 5.24
N LEU A 75 -0.54 -27.27 4.03
CA LEU A 75 0.14 -27.64 2.78
C LEU A 75 1.54 -27.02 2.68
N LEU A 76 1.68 -25.75 3.08
CA LEU A 76 2.99 -25.08 3.11
C LEU A 76 3.91 -25.68 4.17
N ALA A 77 3.39 -26.04 5.34
CA ALA A 77 4.16 -26.70 6.37
C ALA A 77 4.71 -28.05 5.90
N GLN A 78 3.88 -28.86 5.24
CA GLN A 78 4.31 -30.10 4.63
C GLN A 78 5.38 -29.87 3.55
N ARG A 79 5.18 -28.88 2.67
CA ARG A 79 6.15 -28.54 1.62
C ARG A 79 7.51 -28.11 2.17
N PHE A 80 7.52 -27.48 3.34
CA PHE A 80 8.73 -26.96 3.98
C PHE A 80 9.30 -27.89 5.05
N ASP A 81 8.76 -29.10 5.20
CA ASP A 81 9.10 -30.05 6.28
C ASP A 81 9.06 -29.40 7.68
N ILE A 82 8.02 -28.59 7.94
CA ILE A 82 7.81 -27.90 9.23
C ILE A 82 6.92 -28.78 10.12
N PRO A 83 7.42 -29.21 11.29
CA PRO A 83 6.63 -29.94 12.27
C PRO A 83 5.44 -29.13 12.78
N ASP A 84 4.33 -29.82 13.09
CA ASP A 84 3.14 -29.29 13.76
C ASP A 84 2.43 -28.11 13.07
N GLY A 85 2.81 -27.78 11.82
CA GLY A 85 2.21 -26.66 11.12
C GLY A 85 2.52 -25.31 11.76
N ASP A 86 3.70 -25.14 12.38
CA ASP A 86 4.08 -23.89 13.04
C ASP A 86 3.96 -22.69 12.06
N LYS A 87 2.91 -21.90 12.26
CA LYS A 87 2.57 -20.73 11.44
C LYS A 87 3.72 -19.72 11.36
N ARG A 88 4.51 -19.58 12.43
CA ARG A 88 5.65 -18.66 12.46
C ARG A 88 6.78 -19.17 11.57
N MET A 89 7.07 -20.46 11.62
CA MET A 89 8.07 -21.08 10.75
C MET A 89 7.62 -21.04 9.28
N VAL A 90 6.35 -21.31 9.00
CA VAL A 90 5.77 -21.20 7.65
C VAL A 90 5.95 -19.78 7.13
N LYS A 91 5.61 -18.76 7.93
CA LYS A 91 5.80 -17.36 7.56
C LYS A 91 7.26 -17.02 7.24
N GLN A 92 8.21 -17.51 8.03
CA GLN A 92 9.64 -17.28 7.78
C GLN A 92 10.09 -17.93 6.47
N LYS A 93 9.73 -19.19 6.23
CA LYS A 93 10.07 -19.91 5.00
C LYS A 93 9.45 -19.26 3.75
N VAL A 94 8.22 -18.75 3.86
CA VAL A 94 7.61 -17.97 2.78
C VAL A 94 8.41 -16.70 2.50
N ALA A 95 8.83 -15.96 3.54
CA ALA A 95 9.63 -14.76 3.36
C ALA A 95 10.99 -15.07 2.69
N ASP A 96 11.67 -16.13 3.13
CA ASP A 96 12.94 -16.57 2.56
C ASP A 96 12.78 -16.98 1.08
N LEU A 97 11.70 -17.71 0.76
CA LEU A 97 11.38 -18.10 -0.61
C LEU A 97 11.13 -16.89 -1.51
N LEU A 98 10.37 -15.90 -1.05
CA LEU A 98 10.12 -14.67 -1.81
C LEU A 98 11.42 -13.88 -2.07
N ILE A 99 12.31 -13.81 -1.07
CA ILE A 99 13.63 -13.19 -1.24
C ILE A 99 14.46 -13.95 -2.29
N GLN A 100 14.48 -15.28 -2.22
CA GLN A 100 15.25 -16.10 -3.16
C GLN A 100 14.72 -15.97 -4.59
N HIS A 101 13.39 -16.00 -4.77
CA HIS A 101 12.77 -15.83 -6.09
C HIS A 101 13.19 -14.53 -6.80
N VAL A 102 13.29 -13.43 -6.05
CA VAL A 102 13.76 -12.14 -6.59
C VAL A 102 15.26 -12.17 -6.93
N LYS A 103 16.07 -12.89 -6.16
CA LYS A 103 17.51 -13.04 -6.46
C LYS A 103 17.74 -13.83 -7.74
N ASP A 104 16.96 -14.89 -7.96
CA ASP A 104 17.09 -15.77 -9.13
C ASP A 104 16.52 -15.13 -10.42
N SER A 105 15.61 -14.18 -10.27
CA SER A 105 14.99 -13.45 -11.39
C SER A 105 15.81 -12.22 -11.85
N LYS A 106 16.95 -11.95 -11.21
CA LYS A 106 17.88 -10.86 -11.54
C LYS A 106 19.13 -11.40 -12.22
#